data_AF-A0A3B8WTG0-F1
#
_entry.id   AF-A0A3B8WTG0-F1
#
_cell.length_a   1.000
_cell.length_b   1.000
_cell.length_c   1.000
_cell.angle_alpha   90.00
_cell.angle_beta   90.00
_cell.angle_gamma   90.00
#
_symmetry.space_group_name_H-M   'P 1'
#
loop_
_entity.id
_entity.type
_entity.pdbx_description
1 polymer ?
#
loop_
_entity_poly.entity_id
_entity_poly.type
_entity_poly.pdbx_seq_one_letter_code
_entity_poly.pdbx_strand_id
1 'polypeptide(L)'
;MTETTMNALVSPEGSLEILSNYEVSRLKDKSEGGLYRLFRQCALAVLNTGVETDDCKELMEAHADFDVRLVPQPRGLKLELINAPGHAFVDGEMLRAIREHLFSVLRDIVYSHSLPNSVAGFRKDNPEDLTNLVFHILRNARVLEAGRQPDLVVCWGGHSISHDEYQYSKDVGHQLGLRGLSICTGCGPGAMKGPMKGATIGHAKQRVK
;
A
#
# COMPACT_ATOMS: atom_id res chain seq x y z
N MET A 1 -21.87 12.58 11.96
CA MET A 1 -20.81 13.21 12.79
C MET A 1 -19.71 13.61 11.84
N THR A 2 -19.30 14.88 11.81
CA THR A 2 -18.14 15.31 11.00
C THR A 2 -16.91 14.60 11.53
N GLU A 3 -16.29 13.78 10.69
CA GLU A 3 -15.07 13.09 11.04
C GLU A 3 -13.96 14.10 11.35
N THR A 4 -13.16 13.84 12.38
CA THR A 4 -12.04 14.73 12.74
C THR A 4 -10.99 14.61 11.64
N THR A 5 -10.52 15.73 11.09
CA THR A 5 -9.44 15.75 10.09
C THR A 5 -8.16 16.32 10.69
N MET A 6 -7.01 15.94 10.13
CA MET A 6 -5.70 16.40 10.59
C MET A 6 -4.79 16.78 9.41
N ASN A 7 -4.02 17.86 9.60
CA ASN A 7 -2.93 18.21 8.71
C ASN A 7 -1.63 17.62 9.25
N ALA A 8 -0.79 17.07 8.36
CA ALA A 8 0.44 16.41 8.77
C ALA A 8 1.56 16.56 7.73
N LEU A 9 2.79 16.64 8.20
CA LEU A 9 3.98 16.57 7.36
C LEU A 9 4.73 15.26 7.63
N VAL A 10 4.60 14.32 6.72
CA VAL A 10 5.05 12.94 6.90
C VAL A 10 6.36 12.71 6.14
N SER A 11 7.33 12.09 6.82
CA SER A 11 8.61 11.69 6.24
C SER A 11 8.66 10.16 6.08
N PRO A 12 9.38 9.62 5.08
CA PRO A 12 9.54 8.17 4.94
C PRO A 12 10.33 7.57 6.11
N GLU A 13 10.01 6.34 6.52
CA GLU A 13 10.73 5.62 7.59
C GLU A 13 11.98 4.85 7.10
N GLY A 14 12.20 4.79 5.79
CA GLY A 14 13.30 4.03 5.19
C GLY A 14 13.93 4.74 4.01
N SER A 15 14.74 4.01 3.24
CA SER A 15 15.43 4.50 2.05
C SER A 15 14.48 4.67 0.86
N LEU A 16 13.33 5.31 1.06
CA LEU A 16 12.50 5.71 -0.05
C LEU A 16 13.22 6.83 -0.80
N GLU A 17 13.35 6.52 -2.07
CA GLU A 17 14.48 6.88 -2.90
C GLU A 17 14.42 8.36 -3.24
N ILE A 18 15.62 8.94 -3.40
CA ILE A 18 15.79 10.29 -3.87
C ILE A 18 15.08 10.38 -5.22
N LEU A 19 13.90 11.02 -5.25
CA LEU A 19 13.19 11.27 -6.49
C LEU A 19 13.91 12.34 -7.28
N SER A 20 14.03 12.13 -8.58
CA SER A 20 14.47 13.17 -9.50
C SER A 20 13.43 14.29 -9.61
N ASN A 21 13.87 15.48 -10.00
CA ASN A 21 12.96 16.60 -10.27
C ASN A 21 11.93 16.26 -11.37
N TYR A 22 12.27 15.35 -12.29
CA TYR A 22 11.37 14.87 -13.33
C TYR A 22 10.22 14.03 -12.76
N GLU A 23 10.50 13.12 -11.83
CA GLU A 23 9.46 12.30 -11.19
C GLU A 23 8.55 13.15 -10.30
N VAL A 24 9.13 14.12 -9.59
CA VAL A 24 8.37 15.07 -8.77
C VAL A 24 7.45 15.93 -9.63
N SER A 25 7.90 16.41 -10.78
CA SER A 25 7.07 17.28 -11.64
C SER A 25 5.87 16.54 -12.21
N ARG A 26 6.03 15.26 -12.62
CA ARG A 26 4.93 14.41 -13.10
C ARG A 26 3.88 14.11 -12.02
N LEU A 27 4.28 14.02 -10.76
CA LEU A 27 3.36 13.84 -9.63
C LEU A 27 2.65 15.13 -9.21
N LYS A 28 3.22 16.30 -9.51
CA LYS A 28 2.58 17.60 -9.28
C LYS A 28 1.60 17.98 -10.38
N ASP A 29 1.68 17.31 -11.53
CA ASP A 29 0.81 17.55 -12.66
C ASP A 29 -0.63 17.15 -12.35
N LYS A 30 -1.51 18.15 -12.22
CA LYS A 30 -2.96 17.98 -11.95
C LYS A 30 -3.80 17.90 -13.23
N SER A 31 -3.18 17.93 -14.41
CA SER A 31 -3.88 17.83 -15.69
C SER A 31 -4.43 16.43 -15.96
N GLU A 32 -5.33 16.31 -16.94
CA GLU A 32 -5.77 15.00 -17.45
C GLU A 32 -4.55 14.25 -18.05
N GLY A 33 -4.10 13.20 -17.36
CA GLY A 33 -2.90 12.44 -17.70
C GLY A 33 -1.74 12.57 -16.70
N GLY A 34 -1.86 13.48 -15.73
CA GLY A 34 -0.94 13.59 -14.59
C GLY A 34 -1.16 12.50 -13.53
N LEU A 35 -0.10 12.18 -12.78
CA LEU A 35 -0.15 11.12 -11.76
C LEU A 35 -0.78 11.56 -10.44
N TYR A 36 -1.02 12.87 -10.28
CA TYR A 36 -1.52 13.44 -9.03
C TYR A 36 -2.86 12.86 -8.60
N ARG A 37 -3.85 12.76 -9.51
CA ARG A 37 -5.20 12.27 -9.16
C ARG A 37 -5.16 10.83 -8.67
N LEU A 38 -4.40 9.98 -9.36
CA LEU A 38 -4.20 8.58 -8.98
C LEU A 38 -3.50 8.49 -7.62
N PHE A 39 -2.42 9.26 -7.42
CA PHE A 39 -1.71 9.29 -6.15
C PHE A 39 -2.60 9.74 -5.00
N ARG A 40 -3.38 10.82 -5.17
CA ARG A 40 -4.35 11.30 -4.17
C ARG A 40 -5.38 10.22 -3.82
N GLN A 41 -5.94 9.55 -4.82
CA GLN A 41 -6.93 8.47 -4.62
C GLN A 41 -6.34 7.30 -3.83
N CYS A 42 -5.16 6.82 -4.23
CA CYS A 42 -4.50 5.71 -3.54
C CYS A 42 -4.05 6.10 -2.12
N ALA A 43 -3.57 7.33 -1.91
CA ALA A 43 -3.21 7.84 -0.59
C ALA A 43 -4.44 7.91 0.33
N LEU A 44 -5.58 8.39 -0.18
CA LEU A 44 -6.83 8.43 0.59
C LEU A 44 -7.34 7.02 0.96
N ALA A 45 -7.22 6.06 0.04
CA ALA A 45 -7.57 4.67 0.31
C ALA A 45 -6.69 4.06 1.41
N VAL A 46 -5.38 4.35 1.39
CA VAL A 46 -4.46 3.92 2.46
C VAL A 46 -4.81 4.55 3.80
N LEU A 47 -5.12 5.85 3.82
CA LEU A 47 -5.52 6.56 5.05
C LEU A 47 -6.81 6.00 5.65
N ASN A 48 -7.71 5.49 4.83
CA ASN A 48 -8.98 4.87 5.25
C ASN A 48 -8.90 3.36 5.55
N THR A 49 -7.68 2.83 5.73
CA THR A 49 -7.51 1.42 6.09
C THR A 49 -8.20 1.12 7.42
N GLY A 50 -9.16 0.18 7.40
CA GLY A 50 -9.91 -0.23 8.59
C GLY A 50 -11.30 0.39 8.71
N VAL A 51 -11.65 1.35 7.84
CA VAL A 51 -13.03 1.81 7.69
C VAL A 51 -13.84 0.70 7.01
N GLU A 52 -15.00 0.38 7.59
CA GLU A 52 -15.95 -0.58 7.03
C GLU A 52 -16.88 0.13 6.05
N THR A 53 -16.37 0.38 4.83
CA THR A 53 -17.17 0.87 3.71
C THR A 53 -16.82 0.11 2.44
N ASP A 54 -17.85 -0.25 1.67
CA ASP A 54 -17.70 -0.87 0.35
C ASP A 54 -17.98 0.15 -0.79
N ASP A 55 -18.35 1.40 -0.47
CA ASP A 55 -18.62 2.46 -1.45
C ASP A 55 -17.44 3.43 -1.58
N CYS A 56 -16.60 3.19 -2.59
CA CYS A 56 -15.48 4.06 -2.95
C CYS A 56 -15.92 5.48 -3.33
N LYS A 57 -17.11 5.66 -3.91
CA LYS A 57 -17.59 6.97 -4.35
C LYS A 57 -17.99 7.81 -3.14
N GLU A 58 -18.76 7.22 -2.22
CA GLU A 58 -19.12 7.88 -0.96
C GLU A 58 -17.87 8.28 -0.17
N LEU A 59 -16.86 7.41 -0.11
CA LEU A 59 -15.57 7.73 0.54
C LEU A 59 -14.88 8.95 -0.10
N MET A 60 -14.83 9.00 -1.43
CA MET A 60 -14.21 10.09 -2.16
C MET A 60 -14.97 11.42 -2.00
N GLU A 61 -16.30 11.37 -1.89
CA GLU A 61 -17.17 12.52 -1.65
C GLU A 61 -17.07 13.02 -0.21
N ALA A 62 -17.02 12.10 0.77
CA ALA A 62 -16.86 12.42 2.18
C ALA A 62 -15.52 13.13 2.48
N HIS A 63 -14.48 12.82 1.71
CA HIS A 63 -13.16 13.44 1.80
C HIS A 63 -12.82 14.26 0.55
N ALA A 64 -13.79 15.02 0.03
CA ALA A 64 -13.58 15.90 -1.11
C ALA A 64 -12.51 16.99 -0.84
N ASP A 65 -12.36 17.39 0.42
CA ASP A 65 -11.42 18.41 0.90
C ASP A 65 -10.03 17.86 1.26
N PHE A 66 -9.82 16.54 1.21
CA PHE A 66 -8.50 15.92 1.38
C PHE A 66 -7.55 16.33 0.24
N ASP A 67 -6.29 16.64 0.56
CA ASP A 67 -5.24 16.87 -0.44
C ASP A 67 -3.91 16.28 0.07
N VAL A 68 -3.05 15.87 -0.87
CA VAL A 68 -1.69 15.40 -0.61
C VAL A 68 -0.71 16.08 -1.55
N ARG A 69 0.38 16.61 -0.99
CA ARG A 69 1.39 17.37 -1.73
C ARG A 69 2.79 16.83 -1.50
N LEU A 70 3.58 16.89 -2.55
CA LEU A 70 4.99 16.56 -2.51
C LEU A 70 5.81 17.80 -2.14
N VAL A 71 6.51 17.71 -1.01
CA VAL A 71 7.40 18.75 -0.50
C VAL A 71 8.86 18.28 -0.67
N PRO A 72 9.59 18.76 -1.70
CA PRO A 72 10.99 18.43 -1.88
C PRO A 72 11.82 18.86 -0.66
N GLN A 73 12.82 18.06 -0.31
CA GLN A 73 13.79 18.33 0.74
C GLN A 73 15.21 18.11 0.20
N PRO A 74 16.24 18.74 0.77
CA PRO A 74 17.63 18.53 0.34
C PRO A 74 18.10 17.07 0.34
N ARG A 75 17.46 16.20 1.15
CA ARG A 75 17.80 14.77 1.30
C ARG A 75 16.62 13.84 1.02
N GLY A 76 15.66 14.27 0.20
CA GLY A 76 14.54 13.42 -0.21
C GLY A 76 13.23 14.17 -0.37
N LEU A 77 12.15 13.55 0.06
CA LEU A 77 10.78 14.07 -0.09
C LEU A 77 10.03 13.93 1.24
N LYS A 78 9.16 14.89 1.53
CA LYS A 78 8.06 14.74 2.51
C LYS A 78 6.71 14.82 1.81
N LEU A 79 5.72 14.16 2.42
CA LEU A 79 4.32 14.29 2.04
C LEU A 79 3.64 15.27 2.99
N GLU A 80 3.07 16.34 2.47
CA GLU A 80 2.16 17.21 3.19
C GLU A 80 0.73 16.70 2.96
N LEU A 81 0.06 16.35 4.04
CA LEU A 81 -1.33 15.89 4.05
C LEU A 81 -2.22 17.01 4.60
N ILE A 82 -3.30 17.28 3.88
CA ILE A 82 -4.28 18.31 4.20
C ILE A 82 -5.61 17.63 4.39
N ASN A 83 -6.26 17.88 5.53
CA ASN A 83 -7.53 17.27 5.92
C ASN A 83 -7.52 15.73 5.84
N ALA A 84 -6.44 15.09 6.30
CA ALA A 84 -6.36 13.63 6.35
C ALA A 84 -7.37 13.05 7.37
N PRO A 85 -7.95 11.87 7.12
CA PRO A 85 -8.85 11.19 8.06
C PRO A 85 -8.19 11.00 9.44
N GLY A 86 -8.84 11.46 10.50
CA GLY A 86 -8.27 11.48 11.84
C GLY A 86 -8.00 10.10 12.44
N HIS A 87 -8.73 9.07 12.02
CA HIS A 87 -8.52 7.69 12.48
C HIS A 87 -7.20 7.08 11.99
N ALA A 88 -6.51 7.72 11.03
CA ALA A 88 -5.16 7.34 10.63
C ALA A 88 -4.09 7.74 11.66
N PHE A 89 -4.48 8.49 12.70
CA PHE A 89 -3.61 9.04 13.74
C PHE A 89 -4.00 8.52 15.13
N VAL A 90 -3.01 8.37 16.00
CA VAL A 90 -3.17 8.09 17.43
C VAL A 90 -2.39 9.16 18.18
N ASP A 91 -3.06 9.93 19.03
CA ASP A 91 -2.48 11.07 19.76
C ASP A 91 -1.76 12.08 18.86
N GLY A 92 -2.29 12.28 17.64
CA GLY A 92 -1.74 13.18 16.62
C GLY A 92 -0.56 12.62 15.83
N GLU A 93 -0.10 11.40 16.15
CA GLU A 93 0.96 10.71 15.42
C GLU A 93 0.36 9.70 14.44
N MET A 94 0.82 9.73 13.19
CA MET A 94 0.34 8.81 12.15
C MET A 94 0.76 7.37 12.46
N LEU A 95 -0.16 6.42 12.27
CA LEU A 95 0.16 4.99 12.35
C LEU A 95 1.29 4.64 11.38
N ARG A 96 2.34 3.97 11.90
CA ARG A 96 3.53 3.61 11.12
C ARG A 96 3.21 2.83 9.84
N ALA A 97 2.30 1.85 9.93
CA ALA A 97 1.88 1.06 8.76
C ALA A 97 1.23 1.92 7.67
N ILE A 98 0.39 2.90 8.05
CA ILE A 98 -0.22 3.85 7.10
C ILE A 98 0.88 4.70 6.44
N ARG A 99 1.82 5.20 7.25
CA ARG A 99 2.98 5.95 6.74
C ARG A 99 3.79 5.14 5.74
N GLU A 100 4.13 3.89 6.04
CA GLU A 100 4.86 2.98 5.14
C GLU A 100 4.09 2.70 3.83
N HIS A 101 2.78 2.48 3.93
CA HIS A 101 1.91 2.26 2.76
C HIS A 101 1.80 3.51 1.88
N LEU A 102 1.71 4.72 2.45
CA LEU A 102 1.67 5.96 1.67
C LEU A 102 2.90 6.11 0.75
N PHE A 103 4.08 5.78 1.27
CA PHE A 103 5.28 5.84 0.45
C PHE A 103 5.46 4.61 -0.47
N SER A 104 4.87 3.46 -0.14
CA SER A 104 4.78 2.33 -1.08
C SER A 104 3.93 2.69 -2.30
N VAL A 105 2.78 3.35 -2.07
CA VAL A 105 1.93 3.90 -3.14
C VAL A 105 2.71 4.87 -4.02
N LEU A 106 3.47 5.80 -3.41
CA LEU A 106 4.29 6.76 -4.15
C LEU A 106 5.33 6.04 -5.04
N ARG A 107 6.07 5.09 -4.47
CA ARG A 107 7.09 4.29 -5.18
C ARG A 107 6.48 3.58 -6.38
N ASP A 108 5.37 2.86 -6.16
CA ASP A 108 4.80 1.99 -7.18
C ASP A 108 4.17 2.80 -8.32
N ILE A 109 3.50 3.92 -8.02
CA ILE A 109 2.95 4.80 -9.06
C ILE A 109 4.05 5.41 -9.93
N VAL A 110 5.13 5.91 -9.32
CA VAL A 110 6.25 6.51 -10.07
C VAL A 110 6.94 5.46 -10.92
N TYR A 111 7.29 4.32 -10.32
CA TYR A 111 8.07 3.27 -10.98
C TYR A 111 7.28 2.60 -12.12
N SER A 112 6.03 2.22 -11.88
CA SER A 112 5.20 1.57 -12.91
C SER A 112 4.89 2.48 -14.09
N HIS A 113 4.84 3.80 -13.88
CA HIS A 113 4.65 4.75 -14.97
C HIS A 113 5.94 5.07 -15.73
N SER A 114 7.10 5.12 -15.06
CA SER A 114 8.38 5.45 -15.71
C SER A 114 8.96 4.25 -16.48
N LEU A 115 8.78 3.03 -15.96
CA LEU A 115 9.46 1.84 -16.46
C LEU A 115 9.15 1.50 -17.94
N PRO A 116 7.89 1.47 -18.42
CA PRO A 116 7.58 1.13 -19.82
C PRO A 116 8.19 2.10 -20.83
N ASN A 117 8.41 3.36 -20.44
CA ASN A 117 9.01 4.38 -21.31
C ASN A 117 10.55 4.31 -21.32
N SER A 118 11.14 3.70 -20.29
CA SER A 118 12.59 3.58 -20.13
C SER A 118 13.18 2.33 -20.81
N VAL A 119 12.35 1.29 -21.02
CA VAL A 119 12.78 0.04 -21.67
C VAL A 119 12.50 0.12 -23.16
N ALA A 120 13.55 0.33 -23.95
CA ALA A 120 13.45 0.33 -25.41
C ALA A 120 12.87 -0.99 -25.91
N GLY A 121 11.80 -0.92 -26.70
CA GLY A 121 11.17 -2.10 -27.30
C GLY A 121 10.11 -2.80 -26.43
N PHE A 122 9.74 -2.25 -25.27
CA PHE A 122 8.62 -2.79 -24.48
C PHE A 122 7.30 -2.77 -25.29
N ARG A 123 6.67 -3.94 -25.45
CA ARG A 123 5.39 -4.10 -26.14
C ARG A 123 4.33 -4.61 -25.18
N LYS A 124 3.22 -3.86 -25.03
CA LYS A 124 2.13 -4.20 -24.10
C LYS A 124 1.40 -5.51 -24.44
N ASP A 125 1.45 -5.92 -25.69
CA ASP A 125 0.85 -7.15 -26.23
C ASP A 125 1.81 -8.36 -26.23
N ASN A 126 3.05 -8.18 -25.75
CA ASN A 126 4.03 -9.25 -25.66
C ASN A 126 4.05 -9.88 -24.25
N PRO A 127 3.73 -11.18 -24.10
CA PRO A 127 3.72 -11.87 -22.80
C PRO A 127 5.05 -11.86 -22.06
N GLU A 128 6.19 -11.90 -22.77
CA GLU A 128 7.52 -11.85 -22.17
C GLU A 128 7.80 -10.48 -21.55
N ASP A 129 7.44 -9.41 -22.26
CA ASP A 129 7.59 -8.03 -21.78
C ASP A 129 6.70 -7.79 -20.55
N LEU A 130 5.46 -8.31 -20.55
CA LEU A 130 4.56 -8.24 -19.40
C LEU A 130 5.10 -8.99 -18.17
N THR A 131 5.68 -10.17 -18.38
CA THR A 131 6.28 -10.96 -17.30
C THR A 131 7.47 -10.22 -16.67
N ASN A 132 8.34 -9.65 -17.51
CA ASN A 132 9.48 -8.84 -17.06
C ASN A 132 9.02 -7.56 -16.34
N LEU A 133 7.93 -6.93 -16.79
CA LEU A 133 7.34 -5.76 -16.12
C LEU A 133 6.91 -6.11 -14.69
N VAL A 134 6.16 -7.20 -14.50
CA VAL A 134 5.75 -7.67 -13.17
C VAL A 134 6.97 -7.94 -12.28
N PHE A 135 7.97 -8.65 -12.81
CA PHE A 135 9.21 -8.92 -12.09
C PHE A 135 9.93 -7.63 -11.66
N HIS A 136 10.05 -6.64 -12.54
CA HIS A 136 10.70 -5.37 -12.23
C HIS A 136 9.96 -4.57 -11.16
N ILE A 137 8.63 -4.53 -11.20
CA ILE A 137 7.82 -3.87 -10.16
C ILE A 137 8.06 -4.54 -8.81
N LEU A 138 7.99 -5.87 -8.73
CA LEU A 138 8.22 -6.61 -7.49
C LEU A 138 9.67 -6.47 -6.99
N ARG A 139 10.65 -6.45 -7.89
CA ARG A 139 12.07 -6.21 -7.55
C ARG A 139 12.27 -4.80 -6.98
N ASN A 140 11.69 -3.79 -7.60
CA ASN A 140 11.75 -2.40 -7.12
C ASN A 140 11.06 -2.23 -5.77
N ALA A 141 9.97 -2.98 -5.54
CA ALA A 141 9.29 -3.04 -4.25
C ALA A 141 10.09 -3.76 -3.15
N ARG A 142 11.22 -4.38 -3.51
CA ARG A 142 12.12 -5.15 -2.62
C ARG A 142 11.41 -6.32 -1.94
N VAL A 143 10.43 -6.93 -2.61
CA VAL A 143 9.69 -8.10 -2.10
C VAL A 143 10.25 -9.44 -2.62
N LEU A 144 11.24 -9.39 -3.53
CA LEU A 144 11.93 -10.57 -4.04
C LEU A 144 13.27 -10.73 -3.30
N GLU A 145 13.34 -11.71 -2.40
CA GLU A 145 14.52 -12.00 -1.58
C GLU A 145 15.33 -13.18 -2.15
N ALA A 146 16.56 -12.92 -2.58
CA ALA A 146 17.43 -13.97 -3.12
C ALA A 146 17.84 -14.97 -2.02
N GLY A 147 17.75 -16.28 -2.34
CA GLY A 147 18.14 -17.36 -1.42
C GLY A 147 17.11 -17.71 -0.34
N ARG A 148 15.97 -17.00 -0.29
CA ARG A 148 14.84 -17.35 0.58
C ARG A 148 14.26 -18.70 0.18
N GLN A 149 14.11 -19.60 1.15
CA GLN A 149 13.42 -20.88 0.92
C GLN A 149 11.92 -20.65 0.73
N PRO A 150 11.22 -21.45 -0.10
CA PRO A 150 9.79 -21.26 -0.34
C PRO A 150 8.96 -21.39 0.95
N ASP A 151 8.42 -20.27 1.43
CA ASP A 151 7.60 -20.20 2.64
C ASP A 151 6.34 -19.34 2.48
N LEU A 152 6.13 -18.73 1.30
CA LEU A 152 5.04 -17.81 1.03
C LEU A 152 3.76 -18.54 0.58
N VAL A 153 2.66 -18.32 1.32
CA VAL A 153 1.33 -18.85 1.01
C VAL A 153 0.43 -17.72 0.54
N VAL A 154 -0.09 -17.83 -0.68
CA VAL A 154 -1.08 -16.91 -1.22
C VAL A 154 -2.48 -17.35 -0.73
N CYS A 155 -3.18 -16.47 -0.03
CA CYS A 155 -4.54 -16.72 0.47
C CYS A 155 -5.55 -15.84 -0.28
N TRP A 156 -6.54 -16.48 -0.89
CA TRP A 156 -7.67 -15.82 -1.56
C TRP A 156 -8.97 -16.09 -0.81
N GLY A 157 -9.91 -15.16 -0.93
CA GLY A 157 -11.27 -15.30 -0.40
C GLY A 157 -12.06 -13.99 -0.51
N GLY A 158 -13.31 -14.02 -0.04
CA GLY A 158 -14.23 -12.88 -0.14
C GLY A 158 -13.85 -11.70 0.77
N HIS A 159 -14.18 -10.48 0.31
CA HIS A 159 -14.09 -9.25 1.11
C HIS A 159 -15.20 -9.18 2.17
N SER A 160 -16.39 -9.69 1.84
CA SER A 160 -17.55 -9.81 2.72
C SER A 160 -17.86 -11.29 2.98
N ILE A 161 -17.66 -11.70 4.23
CA ILE A 161 -17.80 -13.09 4.68
C ILE A 161 -18.45 -13.13 6.06
N SER A 162 -19.02 -14.28 6.41
CA SER A 162 -19.64 -14.48 7.73
C SER A 162 -18.61 -14.45 8.87
N HIS A 163 -19.08 -14.30 10.10
CA HIS A 163 -18.22 -14.38 11.28
C HIS A 163 -17.50 -15.73 11.39
N ASP A 164 -18.18 -16.82 11.09
CA ASP A 164 -17.63 -18.17 11.17
C ASP A 164 -16.53 -18.39 10.13
N GLU A 165 -16.71 -17.92 8.89
CA GLU A 165 -15.66 -17.94 7.86
C GLU A 165 -14.49 -17.05 8.24
N TYR A 166 -14.74 -15.87 8.82
CA TYR A 166 -13.68 -14.98 9.28
C TYR A 166 -12.85 -15.63 10.39
N GLN A 167 -13.50 -16.28 11.36
CA GLN A 167 -12.83 -16.97 12.45
C GLN A 167 -12.04 -18.18 11.93
N TYR A 168 -12.62 -18.98 11.03
CA TYR A 168 -11.91 -20.09 10.38
C TYR A 168 -10.67 -19.60 9.62
N SER A 169 -10.77 -18.49 8.87
CA SER A 169 -9.62 -17.92 8.16
C SER A 169 -8.48 -17.50 9.10
N LYS A 170 -8.82 -17.01 10.31
CA LYS A 170 -7.82 -16.71 11.35
C LYS A 170 -7.19 -17.98 11.91
N ASP A 171 -7.97 -19.03 12.12
CA ASP A 171 -7.46 -20.31 12.63
C ASP A 171 -6.51 -20.97 11.62
N VAL A 172 -6.85 -20.93 10.32
CA VAL A 172 -5.94 -21.34 9.24
C VAL A 172 -4.66 -20.51 9.26
N GLY A 173 -4.77 -19.18 9.31
CA GLY A 173 -3.62 -18.29 9.41
C GLY A 173 -2.74 -18.61 10.62
N HIS A 174 -3.34 -18.88 11.77
CA HIS A 174 -2.63 -19.27 12.99
C HIS A 174 -1.83 -20.57 12.81
N GLN A 175 -2.43 -21.59 12.18
CA GLN A 175 -1.75 -22.85 11.88
C GLN A 175 -0.60 -22.71 10.86
N LEU A 176 -0.75 -21.80 9.87
CA LEU A 176 0.32 -21.46 8.94
C LEU A 176 1.47 -20.74 9.67
N GLY A 177 1.15 -19.75 10.51
CA GLY A 177 2.14 -19.01 11.30
C GLY A 177 2.89 -19.89 12.30
N LEU A 178 2.24 -20.90 12.90
CA LEU A 178 2.90 -21.89 13.76
C LEU A 178 3.96 -22.74 13.03
N ARG A 179 3.94 -22.76 11.69
CA ARG A 179 4.91 -23.45 10.84
C ARG A 179 5.92 -22.50 10.19
N GLY A 180 5.91 -21.23 10.60
CA GLY A 180 6.81 -20.20 10.06
C GLY A 180 6.50 -19.79 8.62
N LEU A 181 5.30 -20.10 8.11
CA LEU A 181 4.91 -19.72 6.75
C LEU A 181 4.46 -18.26 6.68
N SER A 182 4.86 -17.57 5.62
CA SER A 182 4.50 -16.18 5.32
C SER A 182 3.18 -16.12 4.54
N ILE A 183 2.45 -15.00 4.67
CA ILE A 183 1.13 -14.83 4.05
C ILE A 183 1.17 -13.70 3.01
N CYS A 184 0.59 -13.95 1.84
CA CYS A 184 0.26 -12.94 0.83
C CYS A 184 -1.24 -12.96 0.55
N THR A 185 -1.91 -11.80 0.52
CA THR A 185 -3.34 -11.67 0.22
C THR A 185 -3.58 -10.53 -0.77
N GLY A 186 -4.82 -10.36 -1.23
CA GLY A 186 -5.22 -9.27 -2.13
C GLY A 186 -5.37 -7.89 -1.47
N CYS A 187 -5.02 -7.75 -0.19
CA CYS A 187 -5.36 -6.61 0.67
C CYS A 187 -6.89 -6.42 0.85
N GLY A 188 -7.30 -5.77 1.93
CA GLY A 188 -8.73 -5.51 2.22
C GLY A 188 -9.35 -6.37 3.33
N PRO A 189 -10.68 -6.32 3.52
CA PRO A 189 -11.36 -6.95 4.64
C PRO A 189 -11.58 -8.46 4.45
N GLY A 190 -12.35 -9.08 5.36
CA GLY A 190 -12.74 -10.48 5.27
C GLY A 190 -11.57 -11.46 5.24
N ALA A 191 -11.60 -12.38 4.28
CA ALA A 191 -10.62 -13.46 4.12
C ALA A 191 -9.23 -12.96 3.71
N MET A 192 -9.10 -11.71 3.28
CA MET A 192 -7.82 -11.09 2.97
C MET A 192 -7.12 -10.50 4.21
N LYS A 193 -7.86 -10.33 5.32
CA LYS A 193 -7.38 -9.82 6.62
C LYS A 193 -7.21 -10.92 7.66
N GLY A 194 -8.14 -11.89 7.71
CA GLY A 194 -8.20 -12.92 8.75
C GLY A 194 -6.92 -13.76 8.87
N PRO A 195 -6.40 -14.36 7.78
CA PRO A 195 -5.19 -15.19 7.83
C PRO A 195 -3.98 -14.43 8.36
N MET A 196 -3.80 -13.16 7.99
CA MET A 196 -2.70 -12.34 8.50
C MET A 196 -2.78 -12.17 10.02
N LYS A 197 -3.97 -11.85 10.56
CA LYS A 197 -4.16 -11.73 12.02
C LYS A 197 -3.85 -13.03 12.76
N GLY A 198 -4.26 -14.17 12.21
CA GLY A 198 -3.93 -15.48 12.77
C GLY A 198 -2.43 -15.78 12.74
N ALA A 199 -1.81 -15.56 11.57
CA ALA A 199 -0.39 -15.82 11.35
C ALA A 199 0.49 -14.99 12.28
N THR A 200 0.16 -13.70 12.52
CA THR A 200 0.88 -12.85 13.48
C THR A 200 1.00 -13.50 14.87
N ILE A 201 -0.08 -14.12 15.38
CA ILE A 201 -0.05 -14.83 16.66
C ILE A 201 0.75 -16.13 16.58
N GLY A 202 0.67 -16.84 15.45
CA GLY A 202 1.45 -18.06 15.21
C GLY A 202 2.95 -17.78 15.18
N HIS A 203 3.37 -16.77 14.41
CA HIS A 203 4.75 -16.29 14.32
C HIS A 203 5.29 -15.85 15.68
N ALA A 204 4.51 -15.07 16.45
CA ALA A 204 4.90 -14.63 17.78
C ALA A 204 5.16 -15.80 18.74
N LYS A 205 4.32 -16.85 18.70
CA LYS A 205 4.52 -18.08 19.50
C LYS A 205 5.79 -18.83 19.11
N GLN A 206 6.11 -18.86 17.82
CA GLN A 206 7.32 -19.50 17.30
C GLN A 206 8.57 -18.60 17.35
N ARG A 207 8.43 -17.34 17.82
CA ARG A 207 9.49 -16.33 17.82
C ARG A 207 10.11 -16.10 16.44
N VAL A 208 9.29 -16.24 15.39
CA VAL A 208 9.65 -15.80 14.03
C VAL A 208 9.79 -14.28 14.08
N LYS A 209 10.90 -13.77 13.56
CA LYS A 209 11.21 -12.33 13.52
C LYS A 209 10.70 -11.70 12.24
#